data_AF-A0A943I4B6-F1
#
_entry.id   AF-A0A943I4B6-F1
#
_cell.length_a   1.000
_cell.length_b   1.000
_cell.length_c   1.000
_cell.angle_alpha   90.00
_cell.angle_beta   90.00
_cell.angle_gamma   90.00
#
_symmetry.space_group_name_H-M   'P 1'
#
loop_
_entity.id
_entity.type
_entity.pdbx_description
1 polymer ?
#
loop_
_entity_poly.entity_id
_entity_poly.type
_entity_poly.pdbx_seq_one_letter_code
_entity_poly.pdbx_strand_id
1 'polypeptide(L)' 'MAAKKATFEDNMKRLEEIVEALESGNLPLEDTVKLYKEGMTLSAQCGAALKKVEQEVEKVTATASGDVKLELFPEEDA' A
#
# COMPACT_ATOMS: atom_id res chain seq x y z
N MET A 1 -6.82 -2.37 26.75
CA MET A 1 -5.65 -2.74 25.91
C MET A 1 -5.76 -1.92 24.63
N ALA A 2 -4.84 -1.00 24.37
CA ALA A 2 -4.89 -0.18 23.15
C ALA A 2 -4.47 -1.04 21.95
N ALA A 3 -5.31 -1.11 20.91
CA ALA A 3 -4.97 -1.79 19.67
C ALA A 3 -3.73 -1.13 19.06
N LYS A 4 -2.65 -1.89 18.91
CA LYS A 4 -1.44 -1.44 18.21
C LYS A 4 -1.82 -1.19 16.76
N LYS A 5 -1.65 0.03 16.26
CA LYS A 5 -1.78 0.30 14.82
C LYS A 5 -0.76 -0.58 14.08
N ALA A 6 -1.22 -1.31 13.08
CA ALA A 6 -0.34 -2.07 12.20
C ALA A 6 0.62 -1.11 11.48
N THR A 7 1.89 -1.50 11.35
CA THR A 7 2.89 -0.75 10.58
C THR A 7 2.77 -1.06 9.09
N PHE A 8 3.55 -0.36 8.26
CA PHE A 8 3.63 -0.66 6.83
C PHE A 8 4.11 -2.10 6.59
N GLU A 9 5.13 -2.52 7.32
CA GLU A 9 5.72 -3.86 7.27
C GLU A 9 4.74 -4.92 7.74
N ASP A 10 3.96 -4.65 8.80
CA ASP A 10 2.90 -5.56 9.25
C ASP A 10 1.82 -5.74 8.15
N ASN A 11 1.42 -4.63 7.50
CA ASN A 11 0.43 -4.65 6.42
C ASN A 11 0.95 -5.38 5.18
N MET A 12 2.21 -5.18 4.79
CA MET A 12 2.81 -5.88 3.65
C MET A 12 2.93 -7.38 3.93
N LYS A 13 3.39 -7.77 5.12
CA LYS A 13 3.45 -9.17 5.51
C LYS A 13 2.06 -9.83 5.45
N ARG A 14 1.03 -9.15 5.95
CA ARG A 14 -0.33 -9.67 5.88
C ARG A 14 -0.84 -9.79 4.45
N LEU A 15 -0.48 -8.85 3.58
CA LEU A 15 -0.83 -8.90 2.16
C LEU A 15 -0.18 -10.09 1.46
N GLU A 16 1.08 -10.40 1.75
CA GLU A 16 1.78 -11.59 1.26
C GLU A 16 1.07 -12.89 1.69
N GLU A 17 0.72 -13.01 2.98
CA GLU A 17 -0.03 -14.16 3.50
C GLU A 17 -1.39 -14.34 2.79
N ILE A 18 -2.08 -13.24 2.49
CA ILE A 18 -3.34 -13.25 1.76
C ILE A 18 -3.14 -13.75 0.33
N VAL A 19 -2.11 -13.26 -0.37
CA VAL A 19 -1.79 -13.68 -1.73
C VAL A 19 -1.49 -15.18 -1.77
N GLU A 20 -0.62 -15.66 -0.89
CA GLU A 20 -0.30 -17.09 -0.78
C GLU A 20 -1.55 -17.94 -0.51
N ALA A 21 -2.44 -17.48 0.38
CA ALA A 21 -3.67 -18.17 0.68
C ALA A 21 -4.63 -18.23 -0.51
N LEU A 22 -4.76 -17.14 -1.27
CA LEU A 22 -5.59 -17.07 -2.48
C LEU A 22 -5.02 -17.92 -3.62
N GLU A 23 -3.69 -17.94 -3.79
CA GLU A 23 -3.00 -18.74 -4.81
C GLU A 23 -3.08 -20.25 -4.53
N SER A 24 -3.17 -20.64 -3.25
CA SER A 24 -3.34 -22.05 -2.87
C SER A 24 -4.64 -22.66 -3.42
N GLY A 25 -5.65 -21.83 -3.72
CA GLY A 25 -6.92 -22.24 -4.32
C GLY A 25 -7.80 -23.17 -3.48
N ASN A 26 -7.41 -23.47 -2.24
CA ASN A 26 -8.06 -24.50 -1.40
C ASN A 26 -9.02 -23.89 -0.35
N LEU A 27 -9.50 -22.67 -0.60
CA LEU A 27 -10.35 -21.93 0.33
C LEU A 27 -11.83 -21.94 -0.11
N PRO A 28 -12.76 -22.00 0.85
CA PRO A 28 -14.17 -21.76 0.56
C PRO A 28 -14.40 -20.39 -0.08
N LEU A 29 -15.37 -20.30 -0.99
CA LEU A 29 -15.68 -19.07 -1.72
C LEU A 29 -15.89 -17.86 -0.80
N GLU A 30 -16.61 -18.03 0.31
CA GLU A 30 -16.84 -16.96 1.28
C GLU A 30 -15.53 -16.42 1.88
N ASP A 31 -14.55 -17.29 2.14
CA ASP A 31 -13.28 -16.90 2.74
C ASP A 31 -12.36 -16.26 1.70
N THR A 32 -12.37 -16.75 0.46
CA THR A 32 -11.72 -16.10 -0.68
C THR A 32 -12.20 -14.65 -0.85
N VAL A 33 -13.52 -14.41 -0.77
CA VAL A 33 -14.09 -13.05 -0.87
C VAL A 33 -13.67 -12.16 0.30
N LYS A 34 -13.60 -12.70 1.52
CA LYS A 34 -13.13 -11.95 2.70
C LYS A 34 -11.66 -11.56 2.56
N LEU A 35 -10.80 -12.51 2.23
CA LEU A 35 -9.36 -12.28 2.06
C LEU A 35 -9.09 -11.30 0.91
N TYR A 36 -9.83 -11.39 -0.19
CA TYR A 36 -9.72 -10.43 -1.28
C TYR A 36 -10.03 -8.99 -0.82
N LYS A 37 -11.13 -8.79 -0.09
CA LYS A 37 -11.48 -7.47 0.46
C LYS A 37 -10.45 -6.94 1.46
N GLU A 38 -9.92 -7.83 2.30
CA GLU A 38 -8.84 -7.51 3.23
C GLU A 38 -7.59 -7.07 2.46
N GLY A 39 -7.18 -7.84 1.45
CA GLY A 39 -6.03 -7.54 0.59
C GLY A 39 -6.17 -6.21 -0.13
N MET A 40 -7.34 -5.89 -0.68
CA MET A 40 -7.60 -4.58 -1.29
C MET A 40 -7.43 -3.43 -0.28
N THR A 41 -7.93 -3.63 0.94
CA THR A 41 -7.82 -2.62 2.00
C THR A 41 -6.37 -2.38 2.40
N LEU A 42 -5.61 -3.47 2.59
CA LEU A 42 -4.19 -3.40 2.94
C LEU A 42 -3.36 -2.76 1.82
N SER A 43 -3.62 -3.13 0.56
CA SER A 43 -2.96 -2.54 -0.60
C SER A 43 -3.17 -1.03 -0.67
N ALA A 44 -4.42 -0.56 -0.47
CA ALA A 44 -4.72 0.87 -0.43
C ALA A 44 -4.01 1.59 0.73
N GLN A 45 -3.92 0.96 1.90
CA GLN A 45 -3.20 1.51 3.05
C GLN A 45 -1.70 1.63 2.79
N CYS A 46 -1.08 0.61 2.20
CA CYS A 46 0.33 0.63 1.81
C CYS A 46 0.60 1.74 0.78
N GLY A 47 -0.24 1.85 -0.26
CA GLY A 47 -0.11 2.92 -1.26
C GLY A 47 -0.24 4.32 -0.65
N ALA A 48 -1.17 4.52 0.28
CA ALA A 48 -1.32 5.79 1.00
C ALA A 48 -0.11 6.12 1.87
N ALA A 49 0.48 5.11 2.52
CA ALA A 49 1.70 5.29 3.32
C ALA A 49 2.88 5.71 2.45
N LEU A 50 3.09 5.05 1.31
CA LEU A 50 4.14 5.39 0.35
C LEU A 50 3.97 6.81 -0.22
N LYS A 51 2.76 7.17 -0.66
CA LYS A 51 2.44 8.51 -1.17
C LYS A 51 2.74 9.59 -0.14
N LYS A 52 2.45 9.33 1.14
CA LYS A 52 2.78 10.27 2.23
C LYS A 52 4.29 10.46 2.36
N VAL A 53 5.07 9.37 2.32
CA VAL A 53 6.54 9.44 2.40
C VAL A 53 7.11 10.21 1.21
N GLU A 54 6.62 9.93 0.00
CA GLU A 54 7.01 10.62 -1.22
C GLU A 54 6.79 12.14 -1.12
N GLN A 55 5.61 12.58 -0.67
CA GLN A 55 5.32 14.00 -0.46
C GLN A 55 6.22 14.67 0.57
N GLU A 56 6.58 13.96 1.65
CA GLU A 56 7.50 14.50 2.65
C GLU A 56 8.92 14.64 2.10
N VAL A 57 9.38 13.66 1.30
CA VAL A 57 10.67 13.75 0.59
C VAL A 57 10.67 14.91 -0.39
N GLU A 58 9.61 15.09 -1.18
CA GLU A 58 9.48 16.18 -2.15
C GLU A 58 9.60 17.56 -1.46
N LYS A 59 8.91 17.77 -0.33
CA LYS A 59 9.01 19.01 0.44
C LYS A 59 10.44 19.29 0.90
N VAL A 60 11.14 18.28 1.42
CA VAL A 60 12.52 18.43 1.87
C VAL A 60 13.43 18.78 0.69
N THR A 61 13.30 18.09 -0.45
CA THR A 61 14.10 18.36 -1.65
C THR A 61 13.81 19.75 -2.25
N ALA A 62 12.55 20.17 -2.31
CA ALA A 62 12.17 21.49 -2.80
C ALA A 62 12.70 22.63 -1.92
N THR A 63 12.83 22.42 -0.61
CA THR A 63 13.47 23.40 0.29
C THR A 63 14.99 23.45 0.18
N ALA A 64 15.62 22.35 -0.26
CA ALA A 64 17.07 22.23 -0.38
C ALA A 64 17.62 22.68 -1.74
N SER A 65 16.82 22.57 -2.80
CA SER A 65 17.21 22.93 -4.17
C SER A 65 16.08 23.74 -4.81
N GLY A 66 16.34 25.01 -5.11
CA GLY A 66 15.36 25.99 -5.59
C GLY A 66 14.74 25.76 -6.97
N ASP A 67 14.80 24.54 -7.52
CA ASP A 67 14.11 24.14 -8.75
C ASP A 67 13.86 22.63 -8.69
N VAL A 68 12.59 22.20 -8.64
CA VAL A 68 12.24 20.79 -8.82
C VAL A 68 11.02 20.68 -9.74
N LYS A 69 11.26 20.17 -10.95
CA LYS A 69 10.24 19.55 -11.81
C LYS A 69 10.58 18.06 -11.88
N LEU A 70 9.75 17.23 -11.24
CA LEU A 70 9.78 15.79 -11.43
C LEU A 70 8.44 15.37 -12.02
N GLU A 71 8.45 15.02 -13.31
CA GLU A 71 7.34 14.29 -13.94
C GLU A 71 7.47 12.82 -13.54
N LEU A 72 6.80 12.44 -12.45
CA LEU A 72 6.65 11.05 -12.04
C LEU A 72 5.44 10.47 -12.75
N PHE A 73 5.73 9.93 -13.94
CA PHE A 73 4.88 9.09 -14.80
C PHE A 73 3.54 9.73 -15.21
N PRO A 74 3.23 9.82 -16.52
CA PRO A 74 1.87 10.16 -16.91
C PRO A 74 0.95 9.10 -16.30
N GLU A 75 -0.03 9.53 -15.52
CA GLU A 75 -1.24 8.71 -15.37
C GLU A 75 -1.68 8.44 -16.81
N GLU A 76 -1.57 7.18 -17.23
CA GLU A 76 -2.08 6.74 -18.52
C GLU A 76 -3.60 6.90 -18.41
N ASP A 77 -4.08 8.07 -18.84
CA ASP A 77 -5.50 8.35 -19.05
C ASP A 77 -6.05 7.22 -19.93
N ALA A 78 -6.99 6.47 -19.36
CA ALA A 78 -7.77 5.45 -20.06
C ALA A 78 -8.59 6.03 -21.23
#